data_AF-A0A965PNV1-F1
#
_entry.id   AF-A0A965PNV1-F1
#
_cell.length_a   1.000
_cell.length_b   1.000
_cell.length_c   1.000
_cell.angle_alpha   90.00
_cell.angle_beta   90.00
_cell.angle_gamma   90.00
#
_symmetry.space_group_name_H-M   'P 1'
#
loop_
_entity.id
_entity.type
_entity.pdbx_description
1 polymer ?
#
loop_
_entity_poly.entity_id
_entity_poly.type
_entity_poly.pdbx_seq_one_letter_code
_entity_poly.pdbx_strand_id
1 'polypeptide(L)'
;HGNNAHRHDFICHVCGIGRNVDGSMMLQLNPEMWVMTPKGEGLAFLVTDYGMDHNKIFTVMLQSGDILDFDIRDLRRTENPSFGVRAPEVPNPHYP
;
A
#
# COMPACT_ATOMS: atom_id res chain seq x y z
N HIS A 1 12.73 2.27 -40.63
CA HIS A 1 12.15 1.12 -39.93
C HIS A 1 12.91 0.92 -38.62
N GLY A 2 12.25 1.14 -37.48
CA GLY A 2 12.75 0.72 -36.17
C GLY A 2 13.04 1.86 -35.17
N ASN A 3 12.00 2.46 -34.58
CA ASN A 3 12.13 3.19 -33.32
C ASN A 3 11.99 2.18 -32.16
N ASN A 4 13.12 1.66 -31.66
CA ASN A 4 13.14 0.96 -30.38
C ASN A 4 13.36 1.98 -29.26
N ALA A 5 12.26 2.58 -28.80
CA ALA A 5 12.25 3.34 -27.56
C ALA A 5 12.43 2.35 -26.39
N HIS A 6 13.67 2.21 -25.92
CA HIS A 6 13.97 1.54 -24.67
C HIS A 6 13.29 2.31 -23.53
N ARG A 7 12.21 1.72 -22.99
CA ARG A 7 11.58 2.14 -21.74
C ARG A 7 12.56 1.80 -20.61
N HIS A 8 13.19 2.83 -20.05
CA HIS A 8 14.08 2.68 -18.91
C HIS A 8 13.25 2.78 -17.62
N ASP A 9 12.63 1.67 -17.23
CA ASP A 9 12.10 1.49 -15.89
C ASP A 9 13.30 1.31 -14.94
N PHE A 10 13.69 2.36 -14.23
CA PHE A 10 14.73 2.29 -13.21
C PHE A 10 14.16 1.60 -11.96
N ILE A 11 14.13 0.27 -11.98
CA ILE A 11 13.92 -0.55 -10.77
C ILE A 11 15.23 -0.53 -9.99
N CYS A 12 15.24 0.13 -8.82
CA CYS A 12 16.36 0.07 -7.91
C CYS A 12 16.47 -1.36 -7.34
N HIS A 13 17.42 -2.15 -7.87
CA HIS A 13 17.63 -3.57 -7.57
C HIS A 13 18.03 -3.89 -6.12
N VAL A 14 18.17 -2.87 -5.26
CA VAL A 14 18.57 -3.02 -3.85
C VAL A 14 17.40 -2.79 -2.88
N CYS A 15 16.30 -2.15 -3.30
CA CYS A 15 15.18 -1.83 -2.41
C CYS A 15 13.77 -2.01 -3.00
N GLY A 16 13.62 -2.42 -4.27
CA GLY A 16 12.30 -2.61 -4.88
C GLY A 16 11.51 -1.33 -5.12
N ILE A 17 12.13 -0.15 -5.00
CA ILE A 17 11.49 1.14 -5.28
C ILE A 17 11.51 1.37 -6.80
N GLY A 18 10.32 1.43 -7.40
CA GLY A 18 10.10 1.92 -8.75
C GLY A 18 9.81 3.43 -8.71
N ARG A 19 10.61 4.23 -9.41
CA ARG A 19 10.32 5.66 -9.62
C ARG A 19 9.80 5.84 -11.04
N ASN A 20 8.58 6.37 -11.20
CA ASN A 20 8.12 6.84 -12.50
C ASN A 20 8.62 8.28 -12.74
N VAL A 21 8.73 8.67 -14.02
CA VAL A 21 9.24 9.97 -14.50
C VAL A 21 8.37 11.18 -14.08
N ASP A 22 7.19 10.91 -13.55
CA ASP A 22 6.16 11.85 -13.04
C ASP A 22 6.20 12.07 -11.52
N GLY A 23 7.14 11.46 -10.80
CA GLY A 23 7.29 11.64 -9.34
C GLY A 23 6.37 10.76 -8.49
N SER A 24 5.55 9.91 -9.12
CA SER A 24 4.84 8.84 -8.44
C SER A 24 5.81 7.74 -8.00
N MET A 25 5.70 7.31 -6.74
CA MET A 25 6.54 6.30 -6.10
C MET A 25 5.70 5.10 -5.69
N MET A 26 6.14 3.91 -6.11
CA MET A 26 5.60 2.64 -5.65
C MET A 26 6.64 1.95 -4.78
N LEU A 27 6.23 1.55 -3.58
CA LEU A 27 7.07 0.89 -2.58
C LEU A 27 6.44 -0.44 -2.19
N GLN A 28 7.17 -1.53 -2.41
CA GLN A 28 6.83 -2.82 -1.82
C GLN A 28 7.19 -2.82 -0.33
N LEU A 29 6.25 -3.25 0.52
CA LEU A 29 6.49 -3.38 1.95
C LEU A 29 7.26 -4.68 2.24
N ASN A 30 8.35 -4.57 3.01
CA ASN A 30 9.13 -5.70 3.48
C ASN A 30 9.67 -5.39 4.90
N PRO A 31 9.10 -5.97 5.97
CA PRO A 31 8.03 -6.98 5.98
C PRO A 31 6.66 -6.42 5.58
N GLU A 32 5.74 -7.29 5.17
CA GLU A 32 4.34 -6.89 4.97
C GLU A 32 3.70 -6.48 6.30
N MET A 33 2.71 -5.58 6.25
CA MET A 33 2.04 -5.08 7.45
C MET A 33 0.61 -5.61 7.56
N TRP A 34 0.28 -6.15 8.74
CA TRP A 34 -1.10 -6.51 9.07
C TRP A 34 -1.92 -5.27 9.42
N VAL A 35 -2.97 -5.02 8.65
CA VAL A 35 -3.84 -3.84 8.76
C VAL A 35 -5.30 -4.23 8.89
N MET A 36 -6.06 -3.40 9.61
CA MET A 36 -7.51 -3.43 9.62
C MET A 36 -8.05 -2.42 8.63
N THR A 37 -8.97 -2.88 7.78
CA THR A 37 -9.70 -2.08 6.81
C THR A 37 -11.19 -2.08 7.18
N PRO A 38 -12.03 -1.19 6.61
CA PRO A 38 -13.46 -1.22 6.85
C PRO A 38 -14.14 -2.50 6.32
N LYS A 39 -13.48 -3.23 5.41
CA LYS A 39 -13.96 -4.50 4.85
C LYS A 39 -13.42 -5.75 5.56
N GLY A 40 -12.56 -5.57 6.57
CA GLY A 40 -11.94 -6.65 7.31
C GLY A 40 -10.42 -6.52 7.43
N GLU A 41 -9.80 -7.50 8.05
CA GLU A 41 -8.36 -7.56 8.23
C GLU A 41 -7.64 -8.10 6.99
N GLY A 42 -6.42 -7.62 6.76
CA GLY A 42 -5.63 -8.06 5.64
C GLY A 42 -4.16 -7.70 5.75
N LEU A 43 -3.40 -8.19 4.77
CA LEU A 43 -1.97 -7.99 4.66
C LEU A 43 -1.69 -6.91 3.62
N ALA A 44 -1.14 -5.78 4.06
CA ALA A 44 -0.66 -4.72 3.18
C ALA A 44 0.75 -5.04 2.70
N PHE A 45 0.93 -5.09 1.38
CA PHE A 45 2.20 -5.48 0.75
C PHE A 45 2.73 -4.44 -0.25
N LEU A 46 1.91 -3.47 -0.67
CA LEU A 46 2.29 -2.42 -1.61
C LEU A 46 1.75 -1.07 -1.15
N VAL A 47 2.56 -0.03 -1.32
CA VAL A 47 2.15 1.37 -1.12
C VAL A 47 2.42 2.14 -2.40
N THR A 48 1.39 2.80 -2.90
CA THR A 48 1.49 3.70 -4.04
C THR A 48 1.30 5.14 -3.57
N ASP A 49 2.26 5.98 -3.88
CA ASP A 49 2.31 7.40 -3.55
C ASP A 49 2.31 8.21 -4.84
N TYR A 50 1.22 8.92 -5.09
CA TYR A 50 1.06 9.72 -6.32
C TYR A 50 1.61 11.15 -6.18
N GLY A 51 2.13 11.54 -5.01
CA GLY A 51 2.67 12.87 -4.73
C GLY A 51 1.95 13.59 -3.60
N MET A 52 2.29 14.87 -3.37
CA MET A 52 1.80 15.62 -2.20
C MET A 52 0.29 15.91 -2.20
N ASP A 53 -0.34 15.93 -3.38
CA ASP A 53 -1.76 16.27 -3.53
C ASP A 53 -2.69 15.07 -3.30
N HIS A 54 -2.14 13.86 -3.21
CA HIS A 54 -2.91 12.63 -3.08
C HIS A 54 -2.53 11.88 -1.80
N ASN A 55 -3.54 11.26 -1.17
CA ASN A 55 -3.27 10.36 -0.05
C ASN A 55 -2.56 9.11 -0.57
N LYS A 56 -1.77 8.49 0.30
CA LYS A 56 -1.10 7.23 0.00
C LYS A 56 -2.12 6.11 -0.07
N ILE A 57 -2.01 5.30 -1.10
CA ILE A 57 -2.88 4.15 -1.32
C ILE A 57 -2.10 2.88 -0.99
N PHE A 58 -2.71 1.99 -0.22
CA PHE A 58 -2.14 0.70 0.13
C PHE A 58 -2.94 -0.40 -0.53
N THR A 59 -2.25 -1.31 -1.20
CA THR A 59 -2.85 -2.54 -1.70
C THR A 59 -2.83 -3.57 -0.58
N VAL A 60 -4.00 -4.05 -0.21
CA VAL A 60 -4.22 -4.99 0.89
C VAL A 60 -4.85 -6.26 0.36
N MET A 61 -4.25 -7.39 0.69
CA MET A 61 -4.86 -8.71 0.51
C MET A 61 -5.70 -9.03 1.73
N LEU A 62 -7.03 -8.99 1.59
CA LEU A 62 -7.97 -9.31 2.65
C LEU A 62 -7.96 -10.82 2.93
N GLN A 63 -8.32 -11.21 4.16
CA GLN A 63 -8.51 -12.62 4.49
C GLN A 63 -9.64 -13.29 3.68
N SER A 64 -10.55 -12.51 3.09
CA SER A 64 -11.56 -13.02 2.14
C SER A 64 -10.96 -13.55 0.84
N GLY A 65 -9.70 -13.22 0.55
CA GLY A 65 -9.02 -13.50 -0.72
C GLY A 65 -9.09 -12.35 -1.73
N ASP A 66 -9.85 -11.29 -1.42
CA ASP A 66 -9.92 -10.11 -2.27
C ASP A 66 -8.68 -9.23 -2.10
N ILE A 67 -8.18 -8.69 -3.22
CA ILE A 67 -7.10 -7.70 -3.22
C ILE A 67 -7.73 -6.36 -3.55
N LEU A 68 -7.66 -5.42 -2.62
CA LEU A 68 -8.28 -4.10 -2.75
C LEU A 68 -7.30 -3.01 -2.34
N ASP A 69 -7.50 -1.84 -2.94
CA ASP A 69 -6.73 -0.64 -2.65
C ASP A 69 -7.48 0.24 -1.65
N PHE A 70 -6.79 0.65 -0.59
CA PHE A 70 -7.33 1.47 0.49
C PHE A 70 -6.52 2.74 0.68
N ASP A 71 -7.21 3.86 0.98
CA ASP A 71 -6.56 5.09 1.42
C ASP A 71 -5.94 4.89 2.82
N ILE A 72 -4.80 5.52 3.09
CA ILE A 72 -4.16 5.51 4.42
C ILE A 72 -5.13 5.93 5.55
N ARG A 73 -6.12 6.77 5.26
CA ARG A 73 -7.15 7.20 6.23
C ARG A 73 -8.06 6.07 6.69
N ASP A 74 -8.27 5.08 5.82
CA ASP A 74 -9.11 3.91 6.06
C ASP A 74 -8.35 2.73 6.66
N LEU A 75 -7.04 2.89 6.89
CA LEU A 75 -6.22 1.85 7.46
C LEU A 75 -5.97 2.09 8.93
N ARG A 76 -6.08 1.02 9.72
CA ARG A 76 -5.64 1.02 11.11
C ARG A 76 -4.69 -0.16 11.33
N ARG A 77 -3.81 -0.04 12.31
CA ARG A 77 -2.99 -1.17 12.75
C ARG A 77 -3.89 -2.24 13.37
N THR A 78 -3.49 -3.49 13.21
CA THR A 78 -4.07 -4.64 13.92
C THR A 78 -3.66 -4.64 15.40
N GLU A 79 -4.29 -5.51 16.20
CA GLU A 79 -3.82 -5.76 17.55
C GLU A 79 -2.38 -6.26 17.56
N ASN A 80 -1.61 -5.83 18.56
CA ASN A 80 -0.27 -6.34 18.76
C ASN A 80 -0.18 -6.96 20.16
N PRO A 81 -0.39 -8.29 20.27
CA PRO A 81 -0.39 -9.00 21.55
C PRO A 81 0.92 -8.86 22.31
N SER A 82 2.05 -8.79 21.59
CA SER A 82 3.39 -8.69 22.19
C SER A 82 3.63 -7.38 22.95
N PHE A 83 2.94 -6.30 22.56
CA PHE A 83 3.05 -4.99 23.21
C PHE A 83 1.83 -4.65 24.08
N GLY A 84 0.89 -5.58 24.26
CA GLY A 84 -0.34 -5.36 25.05
C GLY A 84 -1.25 -4.27 24.48
N VAL A 85 -1.09 -3.93 23.19
CA VAL A 85 -1.83 -2.83 22.58
C VAL A 85 -3.08 -3.36 21.90
N ARG A 86 -4.24 -2.96 22.44
CA ARG A 86 -5.56 -3.33 21.91
C ARG A 86 -5.74 -2.85 20.47
N ALA A 87 -6.55 -3.60 19.71
CA ALA A 87 -7.01 -3.20 18.39
C ALA A 87 -7.72 -1.83 18.49
N PRO A 88 -7.40 -0.86 17.62
CA PRO A 88 -8.18 0.36 17.49
C PRO A 88 -9.58 0.04 16.96
N GLU A 89 -10.52 0.99 17.11
CA GLU A 89 -11.84 0.87 16.49
C GLU A 89 -11.71 0.73 14.97
N VAL A 90 -12.63 -0.03 14.37
CA VAL A 90 -12.67 -0.25 12.92
C VAL A 90 -12.80 1.12 12.24
N PRO A 91 -11.91 1.45 11.29
CA PRO A 91 -11.98 2.72 10.58
C PRO A 91 -13.32 2.82 9.84
N ASN A 92 -13.99 3.96 9.99
CA ASN A 92 -15.17 4.27 9.19
C ASN A 92 -14.73 4.50 7.74
N PRO A 93 -15.38 3.92 6.72
CA PRO A 93 -15.01 4.15 5.33
C PRO A 93 -15.05 5.64 5.00
N HIS A 94 -13.97 6.17 4.45
CA HIS A 94 -13.91 7.53 3.91
C HIS A 94 -14.48 7.60 2.48
N TYR A 95 -14.86 6.48 1.89
CA TYR A 95 -15.52 6.45 0.58
C TYR A 95 -17.00 6.88 0.70
N PRO A 96 -17.51 7.71 -0.24
CA PRO A 96 -18.94 8.04 -0.33
C PRO A 96 -19.80 6.84 -0.72
#